data_AF-A0A7C9EB83-F1
#
_entry.id   AF-A0A7C9EB83-F1
#
_cell.length_a   1.000
_cell.length_b   1.000
_cell.length_c   1.000
_cell.angle_alpha   90.00
_cell.angle_beta   90.00
_cell.angle_gamma   90.00
#
_symmetry.space_group_name_H-M   'P 1'
#
loop_
_entity.id
_entity.type
_entity.pdbx_description
1 polymer ?
#
loop_
_entity_poly.entity_id
_entity_poly.type
_entity_poly.pdbx_seq_one_letter_code
_entity_poly.pdbx_strand_id
1 'polypeptide(L)'
;IESRTLASSADAQFCNTCRMIVTWIQNQKRKKSSKSQVLSYVNELCRSFPSAQGDAEVECEHIPHMPNLTFTIGTEPFVFTPPQYTLTTEEGNKKVCRSLLYAVDLATPLGDSWILGSFFMEV
;
A
#
# COMPACT_ATOMS: atom_id res chain seq x y z
N ILE A 1 -15.53 -29.42 28.50
CA ILE A 1 -15.73 -28.45 29.60
C ILE A 1 -14.38 -27.72 29.69
N GLU A 2 -14.10 -26.52 29.19
CA GLU A 2 -14.79 -25.36 28.57
C GLU A 2 -13.88 -24.93 27.39
N SER A 3 -14.25 -24.73 26.12
CA SER A 3 -15.19 -23.81 25.46
C SER A 3 -15.15 -22.34 25.93
N ARG A 4 -14.61 -21.48 25.04
CA ARG A 4 -14.75 -20.01 24.93
C ARG A 4 -14.01 -19.15 25.97
N THR A 5 -12.88 -18.57 25.55
CA THR A 5 -12.62 -17.12 25.63
C THR A 5 -11.24 -16.81 25.06
N LEU A 6 -11.16 -16.45 23.78
CA LEU A 6 -10.23 -15.45 23.23
C LEU A 6 -10.80 -15.01 21.87
N ALA A 7 -12.08 -14.58 21.83
CA ALA A 7 -12.48 -13.67 20.77
C ALA A 7 -11.83 -12.33 21.15
N SER A 8 -10.60 -12.14 20.69
CA SER A 8 -9.84 -10.93 21.01
C SER A 8 -10.59 -9.72 20.45
N SER A 9 -10.40 -8.55 21.04
CA SER A 9 -10.94 -7.31 20.47
C SER A 9 -10.53 -7.14 19.00
N ALA A 10 -9.38 -7.70 18.60
CA ALA A 10 -8.92 -7.76 17.23
C ALA A 10 -9.83 -8.58 16.31
N ASP A 11 -10.33 -9.77 16.71
CA ASP A 11 -11.26 -10.55 15.88
C ASP A 11 -12.59 -9.82 15.65
N ALA A 12 -13.08 -9.13 16.68
CA ALA A 12 -14.27 -8.29 16.57
C ALA A 12 -14.00 -7.06 15.68
N GLN A 13 -12.83 -6.44 15.80
CA GLN A 13 -12.38 -5.33 14.97
C GLN A 13 -12.27 -5.76 13.50
N PHE A 14 -11.64 -6.91 13.23
CA PHE A 14 -11.50 -7.48 11.89
C PHE A 14 -12.86 -7.86 11.32
N CYS A 15 -13.76 -8.47 12.10
CA CYS A 15 -15.11 -8.79 11.64
C CYS A 15 -15.91 -7.53 11.28
N ASN A 16 -15.80 -6.47 12.08
CA ASN A 16 -16.48 -5.20 11.83
C ASN A 16 -15.92 -4.49 10.60
N THR A 17 -14.60 -4.43 10.45
CA THR A 17 -13.94 -3.86 9.26
C THR A 17 -14.29 -4.66 8.01
N CYS A 18 -14.26 -5.99 8.08
CA CYS A 18 -14.63 -6.86 6.97
C CYS A 18 -16.11 -6.67 6.59
N ARG A 19 -17.01 -6.55 7.57
CA ARG A 19 -18.43 -6.24 7.35
C ARG A 19 -18.62 -4.87 6.68
N MET A 20 -17.86 -3.86 7.08
CA MET A 20 -17.90 -2.52 6.46
C MET A 20 -17.45 -2.57 5.00
N ILE A 21 -16.33 -3.25 4.71
CA ILE A 21 -15.81 -3.45 3.35
C ILE A 21 -16.82 -4.21 2.48
N VAL A 22 -17.35 -5.33 2.97
CA VAL A 22 -18.36 -6.12 2.25
C VAL A 22 -19.63 -5.30 1.97
N THR A 23 -20.09 -4.51 2.94
CA THR A 23 -21.28 -3.64 2.76
C THR A 23 -21.03 -2.56 1.72
N TRP A 24 -19.84 -1.96 1.71
CA TRP A 24 -19.46 -0.98 0.70
C TRP A 24 -19.39 -1.58 -0.71
N ILE A 25 -18.80 -2.78 -0.86
CA ILE A 25 -18.78 -3.55 -2.13
C ILE A 25 -20.20 -3.85 -2.60
N GLN A 26 -21.07 -4.32 -1.71
CA GLN A 26 -22.46 -4.65 -2.04
C GLN A 26 -23.27 -3.41 -2.45
N ASN A 27 -23.03 -2.26 -1.82
CA ASN A 27 -23.67 -0.99 -2.20
C ASN A 27 -23.20 -0.50 -3.57
N GLN A 28 -21.94 -0.71 -3.95
CA GLN A 28 -21.45 -0.34 -5.29
C GLN A 28 -22.09 -1.21 -6.40
N LYS A 29 -22.39 -2.49 -6.14
CA LYS A 29 -23.12 -3.37 -7.07
C LYS A 29 -24.54 -2.89 -7.42
N ARG A 30 -25.16 -2.02 -6.59
CA ARG A 30 -26.50 -1.48 -6.85
C ARG A 30 -26.54 -0.43 -7.97
N LYS A 31 -25.41 0.17 -8.34
CA LYS A 31 -25.28 0.88 -9.62
C LYS A 31 -25.05 -0.18 -10.70
N LYS A 32 -26.09 -0.48 -11.49
CA LYS A 32 -26.08 -1.41 -12.66
C LYS A 32 -24.67 -1.50 -13.27
N SER A 33 -23.94 -2.58 -12.95
CA SER A 33 -22.50 -2.66 -13.24
C SER A 33 -22.25 -3.41 -14.55
N SER A 34 -21.67 -2.74 -15.54
CA SER A 34 -21.07 -3.41 -16.70
C SER A 34 -19.81 -4.19 -16.26
N LYS A 35 -19.37 -5.17 -17.05
CA LYS A 35 -18.07 -5.84 -16.82
C LYS A 35 -16.90 -4.84 -16.66
N SER A 36 -16.95 -3.70 -17.36
CA SER A 36 -15.91 -2.67 -17.29
C SER A 36 -15.86 -1.92 -15.96
N GLN A 37 -17.00 -1.64 -15.31
CA GLN A 37 -17.03 -0.97 -14.01
C GLN A 37 -16.57 -1.87 -12.85
N VAL A 38 -16.86 -3.17 -12.94
CA VAL A 38 -16.35 -4.14 -11.95
C VAL A 38 -14.85 -4.27 -12.08
N LEU A 39 -14.34 -4.34 -13.31
CA LEU A 39 -12.90 -4.44 -13.57
C LEU A 39 -12.15 -3.18 -13.11
N SER A 40 -12.69 -1.98 -13.36
CA SER A 40 -12.06 -0.73 -12.91
C SER A 40 -11.99 -0.66 -11.38
N TYR A 41 -13.05 -1.08 -10.70
CA TYR A 41 -13.13 -1.11 -9.24
C TYR A 41 -12.13 -2.10 -8.62
N VAL A 42 -12.01 -3.31 -9.18
CA VAL A 42 -11.00 -4.28 -8.72
C VAL A 42 -9.59 -3.75 -8.95
N ASN A 43 -9.33 -3.10 -10.08
CA ASN A 43 -8.02 -2.55 -10.39
C ASN A 43 -7.64 -1.40 -9.44
N GLU A 44 -8.59 -0.56 -9.06
CA GLU A 44 -8.39 0.50 -8.06
C GLU A 44 -8.06 -0.09 -6.68
N LEU A 45 -8.75 -1.15 -6.26
CA LEU A 45 -8.43 -1.87 -5.03
C LEU A 45 -7.03 -2.49 -5.09
N CYS A 46 -6.67 -3.15 -6.19
CA CYS A 46 -5.33 -3.72 -6.36
C CYS A 46 -4.22 -2.66 -6.31
N ARG A 47 -4.46 -1.46 -6.85
CA ARG A 47 -3.52 -0.32 -6.77
C ARG A 47 -3.41 0.27 -5.36
N SER A 48 -4.43 0.07 -4.53
CA SER A 48 -4.49 0.63 -3.17
C SER A 48 -3.84 -0.28 -2.13
N PHE A 49 -3.55 -1.56 -2.46
CA PHE A 49 -2.91 -2.51 -1.56
C PHE A 49 -1.47 -2.81 -2.02
N PRO A 50 -0.51 -2.90 -1.08
CA PRO A 50 0.83 -3.38 -1.41
C PRO A 50 0.76 -4.80 -1.99
N SER A 51 1.73 -5.15 -2.82
CA SER A 51 1.91 -6.52 -3.27
C SER A 51 2.19 -7.45 -2.06
N ALA A 52 2.14 -8.77 -2.28
CA ALA A 52 2.52 -9.73 -1.24
C ALA A 52 3.95 -9.51 -0.69
N GLN A 53 4.82 -8.84 -1.45
CA GLN A 53 6.19 -8.48 -1.06
C GLN A 53 6.26 -7.08 -0.40
N GLY A 54 5.14 -6.37 -0.27
CA GLY A 54 5.05 -5.05 0.36
C GLY A 54 5.39 -3.87 -0.55
N ASP A 55 5.85 -4.10 -1.78
CA ASP A 55 6.07 -3.06 -2.80
C ASP A 55 4.75 -2.60 -3.45
N ALA A 56 4.73 -1.37 -3.92
CA ALA A 56 3.63 -0.82 -4.70
C ALA A 56 4.09 -0.55 -6.13
N GLU A 57 3.38 -1.12 -7.11
CA GLU A 57 3.54 -0.77 -8.52
C GLU A 57 2.87 0.57 -8.80
N VAL A 58 3.57 1.43 -9.55
CA VAL A 58 3.09 2.75 -9.94
C VAL A 58 3.09 2.90 -11.45
N GLU A 59 2.22 3.76 -11.96
CA GLU A 59 2.19 4.05 -13.39
C GLU A 59 3.40 4.91 -13.78
N CYS A 60 4.27 4.37 -14.63
CA CYS A 60 5.54 5.01 -15.01
C CYS A 60 5.36 6.44 -15.54
N GLU A 61 4.29 6.70 -16.30
CA GLU A 61 3.99 8.02 -16.88
C GLU A 61 3.59 9.06 -15.82
N HIS A 62 3.14 8.60 -14.64
CA HIS A 62 2.75 9.49 -13.55
C HIS A 62 3.91 9.86 -12.62
N ILE A 63 5.08 9.23 -12.74
CA ILE A 63 6.25 9.53 -11.89
C ILE A 63 6.58 11.04 -11.85
N PRO A 64 6.63 11.79 -12.96
CA PRO A 64 6.91 13.22 -12.95
C PRO A 64 5.89 14.08 -12.17
N HIS A 65 4.70 13.53 -11.90
CA HIS A 65 3.60 14.22 -11.21
C HIS A 65 3.45 13.78 -9.74
N MET A 66 4.25 12.83 -9.28
CA MET A 66 4.21 12.39 -7.88
C MET A 66 4.83 13.46 -6.95
N PRO A 67 4.43 13.51 -5.67
CA PRO A 67 4.94 14.50 -4.74
C PRO A 67 6.38 14.21 -4.32
N ASN A 68 7.16 15.25 -4.01
CA ASN A 68 8.40 15.06 -3.29
C ASN A 68 8.12 14.51 -1.89
N LEU A 69 8.95 13.59 -1.42
CA LEU A 69 8.92 13.07 -0.06
C LEU A 69 9.92 13.84 0.80
N THR A 70 9.59 14.05 2.07
CA THR A 70 10.50 14.71 3.02
C THR A 70 10.56 13.92 4.31
N PHE A 71 11.75 13.44 4.66
CA PHE A 71 12.05 12.81 5.93
C PHE A 71 12.81 13.80 6.80
N THR A 72 12.32 14.09 8.01
CA THR A 72 13.00 14.99 8.94
C THR A 72 13.69 14.16 10.02
N ILE A 73 15.02 14.24 10.10
CA ILE A 73 15.82 13.54 11.12
C ILE A 73 16.45 14.59 12.03
N GLY A 74 16.01 14.64 13.28
CA GLY A 74 16.35 15.74 14.17
C GLY A 74 15.75 17.05 13.66
N THR A 75 16.62 17.98 13.24
CA THR A 75 16.23 19.27 12.64
C THR A 75 16.45 19.34 11.14
N GLU A 76 17.04 18.30 10.54
CA GLU A 76 17.49 18.32 9.15
C GLU A 76 16.44 17.68 8.22
N PRO A 77 15.96 18.40 7.18
CA PRO A 77 15.03 17.85 6.19
C PRO A 77 15.79 17.18 5.02
N PHE A 78 15.45 15.94 4.73
CA PHE A 78 15.93 15.17 3.58
C PHE A 78 14.80 15.05 2.55
N VAL A 79 14.97 15.68 1.39
CA VAL A 79 13.95 15.75 0.32
C VAL A 79 14.31 14.79 -0.81
N PHE A 80 13.36 13.95 -1.21
CA PHE A 80 13.49 12.99 -2.30
C PHE A 80 12.48 13.30 -3.39
N THR A 81 12.96 13.43 -4.62
CA THR A 81 12.14 13.59 -5.82
C THR A 81 11.56 12.25 -6.27
N PRO A 82 10.47 12.24 -7.07
CA PRO A 82 9.88 11.01 -7.58
C PRO A 82 10.85 10.00 -8.16
N PRO A 83 11.80 10.39 -9.04
CA PRO A 83 12.76 9.44 -9.58
C PRO A 83 13.67 8.79 -8.52
N GLN A 84 13.91 9.43 -7.37
CA GLN A 84 14.80 8.92 -6.33
C GLN A 84 14.14 7.84 -5.45
N TYR A 85 12.82 7.87 -5.29
CA TYR A 85 12.10 6.85 -4.51
C TYR A 85 11.35 5.84 -5.39
N THR A 86 11.58 5.84 -6.71
CA THR A 86 11.00 4.89 -7.65
C THR A 86 12.07 4.10 -8.39
N LEU A 87 11.84 2.81 -8.59
CA LEU A 87 12.67 1.94 -9.41
C LEU A 87 11.94 1.59 -10.71
N THR A 88 12.59 1.82 -11.84
CA THR A 88 12.09 1.39 -13.15
C THR A 88 12.88 0.16 -13.60
N THR A 89 12.17 -0.94 -13.85
CA THR A 89 12.72 -2.20 -14.37
C THR A 89 12.07 -2.56 -15.70
N GLU A 90 12.80 -3.23 -16.59
CA GLU A 90 12.24 -3.78 -17.83
C GLU A 90 11.92 -5.26 -17.63
N GLU A 91 10.64 -5.63 -17.72
CA GLU A 91 10.17 -7.01 -17.64
C GLU A 91 9.59 -7.45 -18.98
N GLY A 92 10.42 -8.12 -19.78
CA GLY A 92 10.10 -8.45 -21.17
C GLY A 92 10.06 -7.20 -22.05
N ASN A 93 8.91 -6.88 -22.63
CA ASN A 93 8.69 -5.69 -23.47
C ASN A 93 7.89 -4.60 -22.75
N LYS A 94 7.84 -4.62 -21.40
CA LYS A 94 7.10 -3.65 -20.60
C LYS A 94 7.99 -3.03 -19.54
N LYS A 95 7.91 -1.71 -19.43
CA LYS A 95 8.43 -0.95 -18.29
C LYS A 95 7.51 -1.19 -17.09
N VAL A 96 8.11 -1.65 -16.00
CA VAL A 96 7.46 -1.80 -14.69
C VAL A 96 8.10 -0.81 -13.74
N CYS A 97 7.29 0.03 -13.13
CA CYS A 97 7.76 1.03 -12.17
C CYS A 97 7.23 0.70 -10.79
N ARG A 98 8.13 0.68 -9.80
CA ARG A 98 7.81 0.34 -8.41
C ARG A 98 8.25 1.44 -7.48
N SER A 99 7.48 1.67 -6.43
CA SER A 99 7.93 2.46 -5.28
C SER A 99 8.98 1.68 -4.49
N LEU A 100 10.05 2.36 -4.06
CA LEU A 100 11.04 1.83 -3.12
C LEU A 100 10.58 1.94 -1.65
N LEU A 101 9.34 2.39 -1.43
CA LEU A 101 8.68 2.37 -0.13
C LEU A 101 7.93 1.06 0.04
N TYR A 102 8.14 0.42 1.19
CA TYR A 102 7.52 -0.85 1.54
C TYR A 102 6.67 -0.69 2.80
N ALA A 103 5.44 -1.19 2.76
CA ALA A 103 4.64 -1.36 3.96
C ALA A 103 5.08 -2.66 4.65
N VAL A 104 5.59 -2.55 5.87
CA VAL A 104 6.04 -3.71 6.66
C VAL A 104 5.52 -3.61 8.09
N ASP A 105 4.93 -4.70 8.59
CA ASP A 105 4.55 -4.82 9.99
C ASP A 105 5.79 -5.25 10.79
N LEU A 106 6.36 -4.33 11.57
CA LEU A 106 7.52 -4.62 12.41
C LEU A 106 7.07 -5.24 13.74
N ALA A 107 7.69 -6.36 14.10
CA ALA A 107 7.47 -6.99 15.40
C ALA A 107 8.07 -6.13 16.54
N THR A 108 7.48 -6.21 17.72
CA THR A 108 8.01 -5.61 18.96
C THR A 108 9.47 -6.00 19.18
N PRO A 109 10.37 -5.07 19.56
CA PRO A 109 10.14 -3.70 20.03
C PRO A 109 10.09 -2.60 18.95
N LEU A 110 10.10 -2.96 17.66
CA LEU A 110 10.27 -2.02 16.55
C LEU A 110 8.96 -1.50 15.96
N GLY A 111 7.80 -1.76 16.58
CA GLY A 111 6.47 -1.62 15.97
C GLY A 111 6.14 -0.25 15.35
N ASP A 112 6.76 0.84 15.82
CA ASP A 112 6.52 2.20 15.31
C ASP A 112 7.74 2.81 14.60
N SER A 113 8.74 1.99 14.25
CA SER A 113 10.01 2.45 13.67
C SER A 113 9.98 2.46 12.14
N TRP A 114 10.79 3.32 11.53
CA TRP A 114 11.08 3.31 10.10
C TRP A 114 12.40 2.59 9.82
N ILE A 115 12.45 1.82 8.74
CA ILE A 115 13.70 1.29 8.18
C ILE A 115 14.06 2.16 6.98
N LEU A 116 15.13 2.95 7.11
CA LEU A 116 15.64 3.78 6.03
C LEU A 116 16.66 2.97 5.22
N GLY A 117 16.22 2.56 4.02
CA GLY A 117 16.97 1.66 3.14
C GLY A 117 17.85 2.37 2.11
N SER A 118 18.17 1.66 1.02
CA SER A 118 19.15 2.09 0.01
C SER A 118 18.82 3.44 -0.63
N PHE A 119 17.56 3.73 -0.97
CA PHE A 119 17.20 5.01 -1.58
C PHE A 119 17.52 6.22 -0.67
N PHE A 120 17.51 6.02 0.65
CA PHE A 120 17.89 7.06 1.62
C PHE A 120 19.41 7.17 1.75
N MET A 121 20.14 6.07 1.57
CA MET A 121 21.60 5.99 1.70
C MET A 121 22.36 6.36 0.42
N GLU A 122 21.67 6.45 -0.71
CA GLU A 122 22.21 6.88 -2.01
C GLU A 122 22.34 8.42 -2.15
N VAL A 123 22.08 9.16 -1.07
CA VAL A 123 22.22 10.63 -0.98
C VAL A 123 23.68 11.07 -1.03
#